data_AF-A0A4R4PQY5-F1
#
_entry.id   AF-A0A4R4PQY5-F1
#
_cell.length_a   1.000
_cell.length_b   1.000
_cell.length_c   1.000
_cell.angle_alpha   90.00
_cell.angle_beta   90.00
_cell.angle_gamma   90.00
#
_symmetry.space_group_name_H-M   'P 1'
#
loop_
_entity.id
_entity.type
_entity.pdbx_description
1 polymer ?
#
loop_
_entity_poly.entity_id
_entity_poly.type
_entity_poly.pdbx_seq_one_letter_code
_entity_poly.pdbx_strand_id
1 'polypeptide(L)'
;MATPYKYRHISGPWGLLVTLTGTSRTSDEPGPGVQMTDRIFLDIRDPNTTDDDRRKLARGLRYVAPAIGTVTGEGHVAVTVERCDYRLTDYQPEAAAVAIAGWAAEHFGFPTLPTEIHDRQTNRYDIALGEKPA
;
A
#
# COMPACT_ATOMS: atom_id res chain seq x y z
N MET A 1 -9.56 13.65 -9.53
CA MET A 1 -9.61 12.38 -10.28
C MET A 1 -8.64 11.41 -9.63
N ALA A 2 -8.93 10.12 -9.61
CA ALA A 2 -7.99 9.11 -9.13
C ALA A 2 -6.81 9.03 -10.12
N THR A 3 -5.58 9.14 -9.63
CA THR A 3 -4.38 9.03 -10.45
C THR A 3 -3.77 7.64 -10.27
N PRO A 4 -3.43 6.92 -11.36
CA PRO A 4 -2.79 5.62 -11.25
C PRO A 4 -1.33 5.78 -10.81
N TYR A 5 -0.95 5.09 -9.75
CA TYR A 5 0.43 4.91 -9.32
C TYR A 5 1.01 3.62 -9.92
N LYS A 6 2.26 3.68 -10.37
CA LYS A 6 2.96 2.53 -10.96
C LYS A 6 4.15 2.16 -10.10
N TYR A 7 4.04 1.05 -9.40
CA TYR A 7 5.15 0.42 -8.73
C TYR A 7 5.92 -0.46 -9.72
N ARG A 8 7.23 -0.25 -9.83
CA ARG A 8 8.13 -1.06 -10.65
C ARG A 8 9.39 -1.41 -9.86
N HIS A 9 9.67 -2.69 -9.74
CA HIS A 9 10.92 -3.20 -9.18
C HIS A 9 11.51 -4.25 -10.11
N ILE A 10 12.83 -4.21 -10.29
CA ILE A 10 13.56 -5.18 -11.11
C ILE A 10 14.74 -5.65 -10.29
N SER A 11 14.85 -6.96 -10.10
CA SER A 11 15.96 -7.60 -9.39
C SER A 11 16.35 -8.89 -10.11
N GLY A 12 17.54 -8.88 -10.73
CA GLY A 12 18.00 -9.99 -11.55
C GLY A 12 17.07 -10.24 -12.77
N PRO A 13 16.69 -11.49 -13.07
CA PRO A 13 15.82 -11.82 -14.21
C PRO A 13 14.33 -11.56 -13.94
N TRP A 14 13.96 -11.12 -12.73
CA TRP A 14 12.57 -10.95 -12.31
C TRP A 14 12.22 -9.47 -12.12
N GLY A 15 10.95 -9.15 -12.35
CA GLY A 15 10.40 -7.83 -12.10
C GLY A 15 9.01 -7.91 -11.47
N LEU A 16 8.69 -6.90 -10.67
CA LEU A 16 7.36 -6.66 -10.12
C LEU A 16 6.80 -5.40 -10.77
N LEU A 17 5.57 -5.50 -11.28
CA LEU A 17 4.83 -4.37 -11.83
C LEU A 17 3.42 -4.39 -11.26
N VAL A 18 3.08 -3.36 -10.48
CA VAL A 18 1.73 -3.16 -9.96
C VAL A 18 1.26 -1.75 -10.35
N THR A 19 0.05 -1.66 -10.89
CA THR A 19 -0.64 -0.38 -11.09
C THR A 19 -1.75 -0.27 -10.07
N LEU A 20 -1.66 0.71 -9.18
CA LEU A 20 -2.64 0.96 -8.14
C LEU A 20 -3.35 2.28 -8.40
N THR A 21 -4.68 2.25 -8.50
CA THR A 21 -5.51 3.44 -8.60
C THR A 21 -6.24 3.62 -7.29
N GLY A 22 -5.94 4.71 -6.59
CA GLY A 22 -6.50 5.01 -5.29
C GLY A 22 -7.02 6.43 -5.19
N THR A 23 -7.88 6.65 -4.20
CA THR A 23 -8.29 7.98 -3.74
C THR A 23 -8.21 8.04 -2.22
N SER A 24 -8.22 9.25 -1.67
CA SER A 24 -8.39 9.44 -0.23
C SER A 24 -9.40 10.54 0.07
N ARG A 25 -9.98 10.46 1.27
CA ARG A 25 -10.80 11.52 1.84
C ARG A 25 -10.45 11.71 3.30
N THR A 26 -10.27 12.96 3.73
CA THR A 26 -10.17 13.32 5.14
C THR A 26 -11.52 13.83 5.64
N SER A 27 -11.96 13.37 6.80
CA SER A 27 -13.23 13.78 7.43
C SER A 27 -13.17 13.68 8.96
N ASP A 28 -14.09 14.37 9.64
CA ASP A 28 -14.23 14.25 11.10
C ASP A 28 -14.85 12.92 11.52
N GLU A 29 -15.60 12.27 10.63
CA GLU A 29 -16.22 10.96 10.85
C GLU A 29 -15.37 9.82 10.28
N PRO A 30 -15.42 8.62 10.88
CA PRO A 30 -14.83 7.41 10.34
C PRO A 30 -15.22 7.13 8.88
N GLY A 31 -14.24 6.71 8.09
CA GLY A 31 -14.45 6.31 6.70
C GLY A 31 -15.07 4.90 6.57
N PRO A 32 -15.60 4.55 5.38
CA PRO A 32 -15.93 3.17 5.07
C PRO A 32 -14.67 2.29 5.02
N GLY A 33 -14.85 0.98 5.17
CA GLY A 33 -13.79 -0.01 4.99
C GLY A 33 -13.24 -0.57 6.31
N VAL A 34 -12.12 -1.30 6.20
CA VAL A 34 -11.47 -1.95 7.34
C VAL A 34 -10.56 -0.94 8.04
N GLN A 35 -10.68 -0.84 9.35
CA GLN A 35 -9.84 0.03 10.16
C GLN A 35 -8.39 -0.50 10.22
N MET A 36 -7.43 0.31 9.77
CA MET A 36 -6.00 -0.02 9.78
C MET A 36 -5.32 0.44 11.07
N THR A 37 -5.72 1.62 11.54
CA THR A 37 -5.36 2.27 12.82
C THR A 37 -6.56 3.10 13.28
N ASP A 38 -6.50 3.72 14.46
CA ASP A 38 -7.59 4.55 15.01
C ASP A 38 -8.22 5.50 13.98
N ARG A 39 -7.39 6.16 13.16
CA ARG A 39 -7.84 7.22 12.24
C ARG A 39 -7.77 6.85 10.76
N ILE A 40 -7.32 5.65 10.38
CA ILE A 40 -7.08 5.31 8.96
C ILE A 40 -7.87 4.07 8.58
N PHE A 41 -8.65 4.18 7.51
CA PHE A 41 -9.54 3.13 7.00
C PHE A 41 -9.16 2.77 5.56
N LEU A 42 -9.30 1.49 5.22
CA LEU A 42 -9.04 0.94 3.89
C LEU A 42 -10.33 0.36 3.29
N ASP A 43 -10.81 1.00 2.24
CA ASP A 43 -11.91 0.51 1.39
C ASP A 43 -11.33 -0.07 0.08
N ILE A 44 -11.63 -1.32 -0.25
CA ILE A 44 -11.11 -1.98 -1.46
C ILE A 44 -12.30 -2.34 -2.34
N ARG A 45 -12.44 -1.61 -3.46
CA ARG A 45 -13.57 -1.73 -4.39
C ARG A 45 -13.28 -2.61 -5.60
N ASP A 46 -12.02 -2.88 -5.87
CA ASP A 46 -11.63 -3.76 -6.97
C ASP A 46 -12.12 -5.20 -6.73
N PRO A 47 -13.03 -5.73 -7.57
CA PRO A 47 -13.56 -7.07 -7.40
C PRO A 47 -12.53 -8.17 -7.67
N ASN A 48 -11.42 -7.86 -8.36
CA ASN A 48 -10.38 -8.84 -8.70
C ASN A 48 -9.31 -8.98 -7.62
N THR A 49 -9.35 -8.15 -6.57
CA THR A 49 -8.39 -8.22 -5.48
C THR A 49 -8.64 -9.49 -4.65
N THR A 50 -7.64 -10.38 -4.62
CA THR A 50 -7.68 -11.63 -3.84
C THR A 50 -7.54 -11.37 -2.34
N ASP A 51 -7.80 -12.37 -1.50
CA ASP A 51 -7.61 -12.23 -0.05
C ASP A 51 -6.16 -11.98 0.34
N ASP A 52 -5.20 -12.55 -0.39
CA ASP A 52 -3.78 -12.26 -0.18
C ASP A 52 -3.45 -10.80 -0.52
N ASP A 53 -3.96 -10.29 -1.64
CA ASP A 53 -3.79 -8.89 -2.02
C ASP A 53 -4.39 -7.96 -0.96
N ARG A 54 -5.60 -8.27 -0.47
CA ARG A 54 -6.26 -7.49 0.62
C ARG A 54 -5.41 -7.44 1.88
N ARG A 55 -4.84 -8.57 2.30
CA ARG A 55 -3.95 -8.64 3.46
C ARG A 55 -2.69 -7.81 3.26
N LYS A 56 -2.09 -7.86 2.06
CA LYS A 56 -0.86 -7.13 1.75
C LYS A 56 -1.11 -5.63 1.61
N LEU A 57 -2.20 -5.21 0.96
CA LEU A 57 -2.64 -3.81 0.92
C LEU A 57 -2.84 -3.26 2.33
N ALA A 58 -3.55 -3.99 3.19
CA ALA A 58 -3.74 -3.61 4.59
C ALA A 58 -2.41 -3.49 5.35
N ARG A 59 -1.49 -4.45 5.18
CA ARG A 59 -0.16 -4.42 5.80
C ARG A 59 0.65 -3.20 5.34
N GLY A 60 0.69 -2.93 4.04
CA GLY A 60 1.40 -1.78 3.47
C GLY A 60 0.83 -0.44 3.94
N LEU A 61 -0.49 -0.30 3.97
CA LEU A 61 -1.12 0.93 4.45
C LEU A 61 -0.90 1.14 5.95
N ARG A 62 -0.99 0.09 6.77
CA ARG A 62 -0.71 0.16 8.20
C ARG A 62 0.73 0.60 8.49
N TYR A 63 1.68 0.19 7.67
CA TYR A 63 3.07 0.63 7.82
C TYR A 63 3.27 2.13 7.62
N VAL A 64 2.65 2.69 6.59
CA VAL A 64 2.76 4.13 6.29
C VAL A 64 1.74 4.98 7.07
N ALA A 65 0.83 4.36 7.82
CA ALA A 65 -0.21 5.04 8.59
C ALA A 65 0.32 6.16 9.50
N PRO A 66 1.44 6.00 10.24
CA PRO A 66 1.99 7.09 11.06
C PRO A 66 2.42 8.31 10.23
N ALA A 67 2.96 8.10 9.02
CA ALA A 67 3.36 9.17 8.13
C ALA A 67 2.13 9.92 7.57
N ILE A 68 1.08 9.17 7.17
CA ILE A 68 -0.21 9.76 6.78
C ILE A 68 -0.76 10.62 7.91
N GLY A 69 -0.85 10.09 9.13
CA GLY A 69 -1.37 10.82 10.29
C GLY A 69 -0.58 12.09 10.62
N THR A 70 0.74 12.08 10.43
CA THR A 70 1.59 13.27 10.61
C THR A 70 1.24 14.38 9.61
N VAL A 71 0.91 14.01 8.37
CA VAL A 71 0.54 14.97 7.31
C VAL A 71 -0.90 15.45 7.46
N THR A 72 -1.84 14.57 7.81
CA THR A 72 -3.27 14.87 7.81
C THR A 72 -3.81 15.40 9.14
N GLY A 73 -3.05 15.30 10.23
CA GLY A 73 -3.44 15.80 11.54
C GLY A 73 -4.50 14.92 12.23
N GLU A 74 -5.56 15.54 12.75
CA GLU A 74 -6.53 14.86 13.63
C GLU A 74 -7.72 14.20 12.93
N GLY A 75 -7.96 14.50 11.65
CA GLY A 75 -9.06 13.92 10.89
C GLY A 75 -8.90 12.43 10.63
N HIS A 76 -10.03 11.73 10.45
CA HIS A 76 -10.03 10.38 9.93
C HIS A 76 -9.72 10.41 8.42
N VAL A 77 -8.93 9.44 7.96
CA VAL A 77 -8.55 9.29 6.56
C VAL A 77 -9.11 7.97 6.03
N ALA A 78 -9.98 8.07 5.03
CA ALA A 78 -10.42 6.93 4.23
C ALA A 78 -9.53 6.81 3.00
N VAL A 79 -8.87 5.68 2.82
CA VAL A 79 -8.13 5.32 1.60
C VAL A 79 -8.96 4.31 0.83
N THR A 80 -9.31 4.64 -0.41
CA THR A 80 -10.06 3.74 -1.29
C THR A 80 -9.16 3.24 -2.41
N VAL A 81 -8.97 1.92 -2.50
CA VAL A 81 -8.35 1.26 -3.65
C VAL A 81 -9.44 0.93 -4.66
N GLU A 82 -9.49 1.70 -5.74
CA GLU A 82 -10.46 1.53 -6.83
C GLU A 82 -10.03 0.40 -7.77
N ARG A 83 -8.71 0.25 -7.98
CA ARG A 83 -8.16 -0.78 -8.88
C ARG A 83 -6.72 -1.17 -8.50
N CYS A 84 -6.39 -2.45 -8.57
CA CYS A 84 -5.06 -3.00 -8.34
C CYS A 84 -4.70 -4.02 -9.44
N ASP A 85 -4.04 -3.56 -10.50
CA ASP A 85 -3.65 -4.41 -11.63
C ASP A 85 -2.20 -4.91 -11.50
N TYR A 86 -1.99 -6.17 -11.86
CA TYR A 86 -0.68 -6.80 -12.01
C TYR A 86 -0.69 -7.77 -13.18
N ARG A 87 0.50 -8.11 -13.70
CA ARG A 87 0.63 -9.20 -14.68
C ARG A 87 0.74 -10.52 -13.94
N LEU A 88 -0.01 -11.54 -14.38
CA LEU A 88 0.00 -12.87 -13.74
C LEU A 88 1.39 -13.52 -13.70
N THR A 89 2.23 -13.26 -14.70
CA THR A 89 3.63 -13.75 -14.75
C THR A 89 4.51 -13.13 -13.69
N ASP A 90 4.12 -11.96 -13.19
CA ASP A 90 4.88 -11.12 -12.26
C ASP A 90 4.17 -11.05 -10.90
N TYR A 91 3.16 -11.91 -10.68
CA TYR A 91 2.33 -11.86 -9.50
C TYR A 91 3.11 -12.29 -8.27
N GLN A 92 3.26 -11.35 -7.34
CA GLN A 92 3.64 -11.58 -5.96
C GLN A 92 2.70 -10.72 -5.10
N PRO A 93 1.94 -11.31 -4.17
CA PRO A 93 0.99 -10.55 -3.37
C PRO A 93 1.69 -9.44 -2.56
N GLU A 94 2.96 -9.64 -2.20
CA GLU A 94 3.78 -8.63 -1.54
C GLU A 94 3.88 -7.32 -2.33
N ALA A 95 3.95 -7.38 -3.66
CA ALA A 95 4.01 -6.19 -4.48
C ALA A 95 2.84 -5.22 -4.23
N ALA A 96 1.67 -5.71 -3.81
CA ALA A 96 0.54 -4.89 -3.43
C ALA A 96 0.81 -4.02 -2.19
N ALA A 97 1.53 -4.54 -1.19
CA ALA A 97 1.90 -3.79 0.01
C ALA A 97 2.87 -2.64 -0.31
N VAL A 98 3.85 -2.87 -1.19
CA VAL A 98 4.77 -1.80 -1.62
C VAL A 98 4.05 -0.80 -2.51
N ALA A 99 3.14 -1.26 -3.37
CA ALA A 99 2.39 -0.39 -4.26
C ALA A 99 1.51 0.60 -3.50
N ILE A 100 0.78 0.16 -2.46
CA ILE A 100 -0.03 1.08 -1.66
C ILE A 100 0.81 2.02 -0.79
N ALA A 101 1.95 1.54 -0.27
CA ALA A 101 2.88 2.38 0.49
C ALA A 101 3.49 3.48 -0.39
N GLY A 102 3.91 3.12 -1.60
CA GLY A 102 4.44 4.05 -2.59
C GLY A 102 3.38 5.04 -3.09
N TRP A 103 2.17 4.55 -3.41
CA TRP A 103 1.04 5.41 -3.75
C TRP A 103 0.74 6.41 -2.63
N ALA A 104 0.69 5.97 -1.37
CA ALA A 104 0.42 6.84 -0.24
C ALA A 104 1.52 7.90 -0.06
N ALA A 105 2.79 7.52 -0.19
CA ALA A 105 3.91 8.45 -0.12
C ALA A 105 3.80 9.57 -1.17
N GLU A 106 3.51 9.22 -2.42
CA GLU A 106 3.30 10.18 -3.50
C GLU A 106 2.05 11.04 -3.28
N HIS A 107 0.93 10.41 -2.89
CA HIS A 107 -0.36 11.07 -2.75
C HIS A 107 -0.43 12.06 -1.57
N PHE A 108 0.17 11.70 -0.43
CA PHE A 108 0.21 12.55 0.76
C PHE A 108 1.49 13.38 0.87
N GLY A 109 2.46 13.21 -0.04
CA GLY A 109 3.67 14.04 -0.10
C GLY A 109 4.68 13.77 1.02
N PHE A 110 4.81 12.53 1.48
CA PHE A 110 5.86 12.12 2.43
C PHE A 110 6.93 11.26 1.75
N PRO A 111 8.18 11.22 2.26
CA PRO A 111 9.24 10.39 1.66
C PRO A 111 8.86 8.90 1.63
N THR A 112 9.18 8.21 0.53
CA THR A 112 9.01 6.76 0.46
C THR A 112 9.80 6.08 1.56
N LEU A 113 9.11 5.32 2.40
CA LEU A 113 9.75 4.58 3.49
C LEU A 113 10.55 3.39 2.93
N PRO A 114 11.65 3.00 3.59
CA PRO A 114 12.42 1.82 3.19
C PRO A 114 11.51 0.60 3.13
N THR A 115 11.61 -0.11 2.02
CA THR A 115 10.99 -1.42 1.82
C THR A 115 12.09 -2.34 1.33
N GLU A 116 12.57 -3.21 2.22
CA GLU A 116 13.38 -4.35 1.76
C GLU A 116 12.42 -5.41 1.29
N ILE A 117 12.67 -5.96 0.11
CA ILE A 117 11.68 -6.77 -0.57
C ILE A 117 12.12 -8.21 -0.65
N HIS A 118 13.37 -8.60 -0.42
CA HIS A 118 13.85 -9.93 -0.80
C HIS A 118 14.49 -10.73 0.35
N ASP A 119 13.85 -11.84 0.71
CA ASP A 119 14.44 -12.88 1.55
C ASP A 119 15.04 -14.00 0.69
N ARG A 120 16.37 -14.10 0.72
CA ARG A 120 17.14 -15.12 -0.01
C ARG A 120 16.91 -16.55 0.47
N GLN A 121 16.52 -16.76 1.74
CA GLN A 121 16.40 -18.11 2.30
C GLN A 121 15.11 -18.78 1.86
N THR A 122 14.02 -18.03 1.76
CA THR A 122 12.72 -18.53 1.33
C THR A 122 12.49 -18.36 -0.17
N ASN A 123 13.39 -17.65 -0.87
CA ASN A 123 13.21 -17.18 -2.25
C ASN A 123 11.86 -16.46 -2.41
N ARG A 124 11.41 -15.80 -1.34
CA ARG A 124 10.21 -15.00 -1.32
C ARG A 124 10.58 -13.56 -1.13
N TYR A 125 9.76 -12.72 -1.73
CA TYR A 125 9.84 -11.32 -1.46
C TYR A 125 9.16 -11.05 -0.11
N ASP A 126 9.88 -11.06 1.02
CA ASP A 126 9.29 -10.60 2.28
C ASP A 126 9.55 -9.11 2.42
N ILE A 127 8.47 -8.36 2.62
CA ILE A 127 8.60 -6.92 2.79
C ILE A 127 8.92 -6.70 4.26
N ALA A 128 10.20 -6.58 4.55
CA ALA A 128 10.66 -5.94 5.76
C ALA A 128 10.36 -4.45 5.62
N LEU A 129 9.11 -4.12 5.97
CA LEU A 129 8.65 -2.80 6.31
C LEU A 129 9.44 -2.43 7.56
N GLY A 130 10.59 -1.77 7.39
CA GLY A 130 11.59 -1.61 8.44
C GLY A 130 10.95 -1.20 9.76
N GLU A 131 11.19 -1.95 10.83
CA GLU A 131 10.84 -1.47 12.16
C GLU A 131 11.51 -0.11 12.33
N LYS A 132 10.72 0.89 12.70
CA LYS A 132 11.21 2.24 13.00
C LYS A 132 12.40 2.08 13.95
N PRO A 133 13.58 2.68 13.69
CA PRO A 133 14.61 2.72 14.72
C PRO A 133 13.99 3.41 15.94
N ALA A 134 14.13 2.75 17.09
CA ALA A 134 13.61 3.18 18.39
C ALA A 134 14.00 4.62 18.71
#